data_AF-A0A2V5Y549-F1
#
_entry.id   AF-A0A2V5Y549-F1
#
_cell.length_a   1.000
_cell.length_b   1.000
_cell.length_c   1.000
_cell.angle_alpha   90.00
_cell.angle_beta   90.00
_cell.angle_gamma   90.00
#
_symmetry.space_group_name_H-M   'P 1'
#
loop_
_entity.id
_entity.type
_entity.pdbx_description
1 polymer ?
#
loop_
_entity_poly.entity_id
_entity_poly.type
_entity_poly.pdbx_seq_one_letter_code
_entity_poly.pdbx_strand_id
1 'polypeptide(L)'
;MTTRRGTIVLVVALLGVFALELATHSVGNDRALLKLGALPDDGDLHGQYWRFATYSFLHFNGVHLLVNVLLLFWIAGVLERRAGAALAGAIYFCSVLCSAIVF
;
A
#
# COMPACT_ATOMS: atom_id res chain seq x y z
N MET A 1 -23.96 -6.74 -10.38
CA MET A 1 -23.31 -5.47 -10.77
C MET A 1 -21.87 -5.49 -10.27
N THR A 2 -20.93 -5.46 -11.22
CA THR A 2 -19.49 -5.70 -11.08
C THR A 2 -18.74 -4.45 -10.61
N THR A 3 -18.90 -4.06 -9.36
CA THR A 3 -18.22 -2.86 -8.86
C THR A 3 -16.85 -3.22 -8.31
N ARG A 4 -15.77 -2.76 -8.97
CA ARG A 4 -14.39 -2.79 -8.47
C ARG A 4 -14.10 -1.60 -7.53
N ARG A 5 -15.09 -1.22 -6.72
CA ARG A 5 -15.05 0.06 -6.00
C ARG A 5 -13.92 0.06 -4.98
N GLY A 6 -13.72 -1.05 -4.26
CA GLY A 6 -12.62 -1.19 -3.30
C GLY A 6 -11.26 -1.09 -3.97
N THR A 7 -11.08 -1.82 -5.08
CA THR A 7 -9.84 -1.76 -5.87
C THR A 7 -9.54 -0.35 -6.36
N ILE A 8 -10.54 0.38 -6.88
CA ILE A 8 -10.37 1.75 -7.37
C ILE A 8 -9.99 2.69 -6.23
N VAL A 9 -10.67 2.60 -5.09
CA VAL A 9 -10.37 3.42 -3.90
C VAL A 9 -8.92 3.22 -3.46
N LEU A 10 -8.47 1.97 -3.40
CA LEU A 10 -7.11 1.66 -3.01
C LEU A 10 -6.09 2.23 -4.00
N VAL A 11 -6.30 2.06 -5.30
CA VAL A 11 -5.40 2.61 -6.33
C VAL A 11 -5.35 4.14 -6.26
N VAL A 12 -6.48 4.81 -6.08
CA VAL A 12 -6.52 6.27 -5.93
C VAL A 12 -5.75 6.70 -4.69
N ALA A 13 -5.86 5.98 -3.58
CA ALA A 13 -5.09 6.25 -2.37
C ALA A 13 -3.58 6.10 -2.62
N LEU A 14 -3.15 5.03 -3.30
CA LEU A 14 -1.75 4.82 -3.66
C LEU A 14 -1.20 5.94 -4.54
N LEU A 15 -1.95 6.34 -5.58
CA LEU A 15 -1.56 7.44 -6.46
C LEU A 15 -1.49 8.79 -5.72
N GLY A 16 -2.42 9.04 -4.80
CA GLY A 16 -2.43 10.25 -3.98
C GLY A 16 -1.24 10.33 -3.02
N VAL A 17 -0.90 9.21 -2.37
CA VAL A 17 0.29 9.12 -1.51
C VAL A 17 1.57 9.26 -2.34
N PHE A 18 1.65 8.64 -3.52
CA PHE A 18 2.79 8.80 -4.41
C PHE A 18 2.96 10.23 -4.93
N ALA A 19 1.86 10.95 -5.16
CA ALA A 19 1.92 12.37 -5.48
C ALA A 19 2.50 13.21 -4.32
N LEU A 20 2.20 12.85 -3.07
CA LEU A 20 2.83 13.45 -1.89
C LEU A 20 4.32 13.10 -1.81
N GLU A 21 4.71 11.86 -2.12
CA GLU A 21 6.12 11.44 -2.18
C GLU A 21 6.91 12.24 -3.23
N LEU A 22 6.30 12.50 -4.40
CA LEU A 22 6.88 13.36 -5.44
C LEU A 22 7.01 14.81 -4.96
N ALA A 23 5.96 15.37 -4.35
CA ALA A 23 5.95 16.75 -3.84
C ALA A 23 6.96 16.97 -2.69
N THR A 24 7.27 15.92 -1.93
CA THR A 24 8.23 15.95 -0.81
C THR A 24 9.64 15.52 -1.20
N HIS A 25 9.88 15.19 -2.48
CA HIS A 25 11.14 14.63 -2.97
C HIS A 25 11.60 13.36 -2.21
N SER A 26 10.63 12.55 -1.78
CA SER A 26 10.89 11.33 -1.02
C SER A 26 11.13 10.10 -1.90
N VAL A 27 10.73 10.17 -3.17
CA VAL A 27 10.94 9.10 -4.15
C VAL A 27 12.44 8.83 -4.32
N GLY A 28 12.85 7.57 -4.16
CA GLY A 28 14.24 7.15 -4.24
C GLY A 28 15.08 7.45 -2.99
N ASN A 29 14.46 7.88 -1.87
CA ASN A 29 15.17 8.25 -0.65
C ASN A 29 14.56 7.58 0.59
N ASP A 30 15.20 6.52 1.07
CA ASP A 30 14.72 5.72 2.21
C ASP A 30 14.54 6.55 3.48
N ARG A 31 15.46 7.47 3.76
CA ARG A 31 15.36 8.35 4.93
C ARG A 31 14.16 9.27 4.87
N ALA A 32 13.78 9.72 3.68
CA ALA A 32 12.59 10.55 3.50
C ALA A 32 11.32 9.70 3.63
N LEU A 33 11.30 8.49 3.07
CA LEU A 33 10.17 7.55 3.21
C LEU A 33 9.98 7.09 4.67
N LEU A 34 11.06 6.86 5.41
CA LEU A 34 11.00 6.60 6.84
C LEU A 34 10.38 7.75 7.61
N LYS A 35 10.56 9.01 7.20
CA LYS A 35 9.84 10.13 7.83
C LYS A 35 8.35 10.15 7.49
N LEU A 36 7.98 9.67 6.30
CA LEU A 36 6.58 9.56 5.87
C LEU A 36 5.84 8.34 6.45
N GLY A 37 6.57 7.37 7.02
CA GLY A 37 5.96 6.24 7.72
C GLY A 37 6.27 4.87 7.14
N ALA A 38 7.37 4.70 6.41
CA ALA A 38 7.87 3.38 6.02
C ALA A 38 8.29 2.56 7.26
N LEU A 39 8.35 1.23 7.15
CA LEU A 39 8.88 0.40 8.24
C LEU A 39 10.40 0.59 8.34
N PRO A 40 10.96 0.69 9.57
CA PRO A 40 12.39 0.74 9.77
C PRO A 40 13.02 -0.64 9.55
N ASP A 41 14.24 -0.68 9.00
CA ASP A 41 14.92 -1.93 8.62
C ASP A 41 15.33 -2.80 9.83
N ASP A 42 15.43 -2.21 11.02
CA ASP A 42 15.73 -2.90 12.28
C ASP A 42 14.48 -3.44 12.99
N GLY A 43 13.30 -3.17 12.45
CA GLY A 43 12.01 -3.55 13.03
C GLY A 43 11.64 -2.78 14.31
N ASP A 44 12.49 -1.87 14.80
CA ASP A 44 12.19 -1.12 16.03
C ASP A 44 11.33 0.11 15.71
N LEU A 45 10.06 0.01 16.10
CA LEU A 45 9.09 1.07 15.85
C LEU A 45 9.23 2.24 16.83
N HIS A 46 9.93 2.09 17.96
CA HIS A 46 10.07 3.13 18.99
C HIS A 46 8.72 3.81 19.36
N GLY A 47 7.63 3.02 19.46
CA GLY A 47 6.29 3.52 19.75
C GLY A 47 5.49 4.05 18.54
N GLN A 48 6.05 4.04 17.33
CA GLN A 48 5.43 4.51 16.09
C GLN A 48 4.62 3.42 15.37
N TYR A 49 3.71 2.78 16.10
CA TYR A 49 2.89 1.65 15.59
C TYR A 49 1.97 2.02 14.41
N TRP A 50 1.72 3.31 14.19
CA TRP A 50 0.99 3.81 13.03
C TRP A 50 1.68 3.45 11.69
N ARG A 51 2.98 3.16 11.71
CA ARG A 51 3.75 2.70 10.54
C ARG A 51 3.18 1.42 9.94
N PHE A 52 2.60 0.53 10.74
CA PHE A 52 1.92 -0.67 10.24
C PHE A 52 0.71 -0.37 9.35
N ALA A 53 0.10 0.80 9.51
CA ALA A 53 -0.98 1.24 8.63
C ALA A 53 -0.45 1.98 7.40
N THR A 54 0.61 2.79 7.55
CA THR A 54 1.06 3.70 6.49
C THR A 54 2.05 3.10 5.51
N TYR A 55 2.91 2.15 5.94
CA TYR A 55 4.02 1.67 5.12
C TYR A 55 3.57 1.09 3.78
N SER A 56 2.44 0.37 3.76
CA SER A 56 1.90 -0.27 2.55
C SER A 56 1.46 0.70 1.45
N PHE A 57 1.33 1.99 1.76
CA PHE A 57 0.97 3.02 0.79
C PHE A 57 2.19 3.70 0.14
N LEU A 58 3.36 3.62 0.78
CA LEU A 58 4.58 4.29 0.33
C LEU A 58 5.30 3.46 -0.73
N HIS A 59 5.86 4.12 -1.74
CA HIS A 59 6.53 3.45 -2.86
C HIS A 59 7.87 4.12 -3.18
N PHE A 60 8.94 3.33 -3.13
CA PHE A 60 10.29 3.82 -3.39
C PHE A 60 10.48 4.44 -4.78
N ASN A 61 9.83 3.88 -5.81
CA ASN A 61 9.91 4.41 -7.18
C ASN A 61 8.64 4.15 -7.98
N GLY A 62 8.51 4.83 -9.13
CA GLY A 62 7.33 4.74 -9.99
C GLY A 62 7.13 3.35 -10.64
N VAL A 63 8.21 2.59 -10.87
CA VAL A 63 8.09 1.22 -11.40
C VAL A 63 7.48 0.30 -10.35
N HIS A 64 7.92 0.42 -9.08
CA HIS A 64 7.38 -0.34 -7.97
C HIS A 64 5.88 -0.06 -7.79
N LEU A 65 5.47 1.22 -7.84
CA LEU A 65 4.06 1.59 -7.82
C LEU A 65 3.28 1.01 -9.01
N LEU A 66 3.81 1.16 -10.23
CA LEU A 66 3.14 0.70 -11.44
C LEU A 66 2.83 -0.80 -11.37
N VAL A 67 3.81 -1.62 -10.98
CA VAL A 67 3.62 -3.07 -10.86
C VAL A 67 2.55 -3.39 -9.81
N ASN A 68 2.57 -2.73 -8.65
CA ASN A 68 1.56 -2.95 -7.60
C ASN A 68 0.15 -2.56 -8.05
N VAL A 69 0.00 -1.42 -8.71
CA VAL A 69 -1.30 -0.96 -9.24
C VAL A 69 -1.83 -1.95 -10.28
N LEU A 70 -0.98 -2.43 -11.20
CA LEU A 70 -1.37 -3.45 -12.18
C LEU A 70 -1.82 -4.76 -11.51
N LEU A 71 -1.07 -5.22 -10.51
CA LEU A 71 -1.42 -6.43 -9.75
C LEU A 71 -2.74 -6.25 -8.98
N LEU A 72 -3.00 -5.10 -8.38
CA LEU A 72 -4.28 -4.80 -7.74
C LEU A 72 -5.43 -4.83 -8.74
N PHE A 73 -5.28 -4.21 -9.92
CA PHE A 73 -6.32 -4.24 -10.93
C PHE A 73 -6.63 -5.64 -11.46
N TRP A 74 -5.61 -6.47 -11.61
CA TRP A 74 -5.76 -7.85 -12.09
C TRP A 74 -6.27 -8.76 -10.99
N ILE A 75 -5.50 -8.94 -9.92
CA ILE A 75 -5.75 -9.93 -8.87
C ILE A 75 -6.90 -9.47 -7.97
N ALA A 76 -6.74 -8.32 -7.29
CA ALA A 76 -7.75 -7.83 -6.36
C ALA A 76 -9.05 -7.49 -7.10
N GLY A 77 -8.95 -6.96 -8.31
CA GLY A 77 -10.11 -6.73 -9.17
C GLY A 77 -10.87 -8.02 -9.52
N VAL A 78 -10.18 -9.11 -9.86
CA VAL A 78 -10.83 -10.42 -10.12
C VAL A 78 -11.46 -10.96 -8.84
N LEU A 79 -10.74 -10.87 -7.71
CA LEU A 79 -11.19 -11.33 -6.41
C LEU A 79 -12.45 -10.59 -5.94
N GLU A 80 -12.47 -9.25 -6.01
CA GLU A 80 -13.61 -8.41 -5.65
C GLU A 80 -14.84 -8.75 -6.50
N ARG A 81 -14.65 -9.05 -7.80
CA ARG A 81 -15.76 -9.47 -8.68
C ARG A 81 -16.32 -10.84 -8.35
N ARG A 82 -15.47 -11.78 -7.90
CA ARG A 82 -15.88 -13.17 -7.64
C ARG A 82 -16.40 -13.38 -6.21
N ALA A 83 -15.78 -12.74 -5.24
CA ALA A 83 -16.01 -12.99 -3.82
C ALA A 83 -16.58 -11.78 -3.06
N GLY A 84 -16.73 -10.63 -3.74
CA GLY A 84 -17.25 -9.40 -3.16
C GLY A 84 -16.18 -8.53 -2.51
N ALA A 85 -16.51 -7.25 -2.33
CA ALA A 85 -15.59 -6.23 -1.80
C ALA A 85 -15.17 -6.48 -0.34
N ALA A 86 -16.07 -7.02 0.49
CA ALA A 86 -15.78 -7.28 1.90
C ALA A 86 -14.67 -8.32 2.07
N LEU A 87 -14.77 -9.47 1.40
CA LEU A 87 -13.75 -10.52 1.49
C LEU A 87 -12.44 -10.09 0.83
N ALA A 88 -12.50 -9.41 -0.33
CA ALA A 88 -11.32 -8.86 -0.97
C ALA A 88 -10.59 -7.85 -0.06
N GLY A 89 -11.33 -6.98 0.63
CA GLY A 89 -10.79 -6.04 1.61
C GLY A 89 -10.17 -6.73 2.83
N ALA A 90 -10.83 -7.76 3.36
CA ALA A 90 -10.29 -8.55 4.47
C ALA A 90 -8.99 -9.26 4.09
N ILE A 91 -8.92 -9.87 2.90
CA ILE A 91 -7.70 -10.50 2.38
C ILE A 91 -6.59 -9.47 2.23
N TYR A 92 -6.89 -8.29 1.66
CA TYR A 92 -5.92 -7.21 1.54
C TYR A 92 -5.38 -6.77 2.91
N PHE A 93 -6.27 -6.51 3.86
CA PHE A 93 -5.90 -6.07 5.21
C PHE A 93 -5.04 -7.11 5.93
N CYS A 94 -5.42 -8.39 5.91
CA CYS A 94 -4.62 -9.45 6.50
C CYS A 94 -3.26 -9.60 5.80
N SER A 95 -3.19 -9.42 4.48
CA SER A 95 -1.92 -9.50 3.74
C SER A 95 -0.96 -8.38 4.14
N VAL A 96 -1.47 -7.16 4.32
CA VAL A 96 -0.68 -6.03 4.85
C VAL A 96 -0.21 -6.33 6.27
N LEU A 97 -1.08 -6.75 7.17
CA LEU A 97 -0.66 -7.09 8.54
C LEU A 97 0.38 -8.21 8.60
N CYS A 98 0.18 -9.30 7.85
CA CYS A 98 1.13 -10.41 7.80
C CYS A 98 2.47 -9.97 7.20
N SER A 99 2.45 -9.16 6.14
CA SER A 99 3.66 -8.60 5.56
C SER A 99 4.42 -7.78 6.59
N ALA A 100 3.75 -6.89 7.32
CA ALA A 100 4.36 -6.04 8.33
C ALA A 100 5.06 -6.80 9.48
N ILE A 101 4.63 -8.02 9.78
CA ILE A 101 5.20 -8.86 10.85
C ILE A 101 6.40 -9.68 10.35
N VAL A 102 6.45 -9.99 9.05
CA VAL A 102 7.53 -10.80 8.44
C VAL A 102 8.75 -9.95 8.06
N PHE A 103 8.57 -8.63 8.01
CA PHE A 103 9.64 -7.65 7.74
C PHE A 103 10.53 -7.41 8.96
#